data_AF-A0A6L2PVX3-F1
#
_entry.id   AF-A0A6L2PVX3-F1
#
_cell.length_a   1.000
_cell.length_b   1.000
_cell.length_c   1.000
_cell.angle_alpha   90.00
_cell.angle_beta   90.00
_cell.angle_gamma   90.00
#
_symmetry.space_group_name_H-M   'P 1'
#
loop_
_entity.id
_entity.type
_entity.pdbx_description
1 polymer ?
#
loop_
_entity_poly.entity_id
_entity_poly.type
_entity_poly.pdbx_seq_one_letter_code
_entity_poly.pdbx_strand_id
1 'polypeptide(L)'
;MIAPPSSEEFRPRSSSARRVGLLVCKDKDAEILQNIGDCAWNHIPEDLHIHILAVQCQQLETEIKLLAQEIRQLRDGIGSESSSDEVPAELAELLLQNTKLKHRLAILKRACEVQESKMKSSEEIRLQSIQVELMRTFADAIEAAFPDVPYDAVPVVPSSKFGDYQCNAAMHLSQLLKAQGIKMSPYEVGKKVAECVPPNPWIEKIDVAGAGFINVTISKTHGSKVLTTLLQTGVQAPALEKRLIVVVDFSSPNIAKEMHVGHLRSTIIGESICRLLEFLGHTVLRINHVGDWGTQFGMLIAHLQDMFPDYLTQSPPIGDLQAFYKESKKRFDEDTEFKQRAYSCVVKLQNMDSNYNKAWQLICDVSRREFQKVYDRLDITLIERGESFYQKRMERLVEELESKGFLEEDEGRKVMWGTASRDGIPFTVVKSDGGFTYDTSDLAAIKQRIEEEKSDWLIYVTDAGQATHFQVLWGCARRTGILNPSQVRVDHVGFGVVLGEDKKKFKTRSGETVRLADLLDE
;
A
#
# COMPACT_ATOMS: atom_id res chain seq x y z
N MET A 1 17.90 -46.92 -56.55
CA MET A 1 19.30 -46.69 -56.97
C MET A 1 19.73 -45.41 -56.28
N ILE A 2 20.69 -45.29 -55.37
CA ILE A 2 21.72 -46.13 -54.76
C ILE A 2 21.95 -45.49 -53.37
N ALA A 3 22.20 -46.30 -52.35
CA ALA A 3 22.59 -45.88 -50.99
C ALA A 3 24.13 -45.66 -50.90
N PRO A 4 24.68 -45.44 -49.69
CA PRO A 4 25.33 -44.22 -49.17
C PRO A 4 26.87 -44.19 -49.40
N PRO A 5 27.62 -43.33 -48.67
CA PRO A 5 28.47 -43.94 -47.64
C PRO A 5 28.60 -43.15 -46.32
N SER A 6 28.75 -43.94 -45.25
CA SER A 6 29.46 -43.69 -43.97
C SER A 6 30.98 -43.47 -44.24
N SER A 7 31.86 -42.96 -43.39
CA SER A 7 32.17 -43.20 -41.96
C SER A 7 33.44 -42.40 -41.59
N GLU A 8 33.62 -42.10 -40.30
CA GLU A 8 34.90 -41.81 -39.59
C GLU A 8 35.64 -40.51 -39.98
N GLU A 9 36.28 -39.71 -39.12
CA GLU A 9 36.67 -39.66 -37.70
C GLU A 9 37.17 -38.20 -37.52
N PHE A 10 36.98 -37.51 -36.38
CA PHE A 10 38.00 -36.61 -35.77
C PHE A 10 37.49 -35.99 -34.45
N ARG A 11 38.32 -36.12 -33.40
CA ARG A 11 38.09 -35.70 -32.00
C ARG A 11 38.06 -34.16 -31.82
N PRO A 12 37.38 -33.62 -30.78
CA PRO A 12 37.39 -32.18 -30.50
C PRO A 12 38.57 -31.76 -29.60
N ARG A 13 39.21 -30.63 -29.95
CA ARG A 13 40.09 -29.84 -29.07
C ARG A 13 39.45 -28.48 -28.78
N SER A 14 39.35 -28.17 -27.48
CA SER A 14 39.50 -26.87 -26.81
C SER A 14 38.79 -25.60 -27.32
N SER A 15 37.87 -25.13 -26.46
CA SER A 15 37.75 -23.76 -25.91
C SER A 15 37.89 -22.54 -26.84
N SER A 16 36.79 -21.79 -27.01
CA SER A 16 36.66 -20.39 -26.58
C SER A 16 35.47 -19.72 -27.28
N ALA A 17 34.38 -19.45 -26.56
CA ALA A 17 33.46 -18.32 -26.80
C ALA A 17 32.29 -18.37 -25.82
N ARG A 18 32.34 -17.54 -24.78
CA ARG A 18 31.17 -16.82 -24.23
C ARG A 18 31.70 -15.74 -23.29
N ARG A 19 31.89 -14.54 -23.84
CA ARG A 19 32.06 -13.29 -23.10
C ARG A 19 30.70 -12.90 -22.52
N VAL A 20 30.62 -12.77 -21.19
CA VAL A 20 29.75 -11.81 -20.51
C VAL A 20 30.70 -10.82 -19.84
N GLY A 21 30.52 -9.53 -20.11
CA GLY A 21 31.47 -8.47 -19.76
C GLY A 21 31.65 -8.33 -18.24
N LEU A 22 32.85 -8.65 -17.76
CA LEU A 22 33.36 -8.19 -16.48
C LEU A 22 33.95 -6.79 -16.64
N LEU A 23 33.46 -5.84 -15.85
CA LEU A 23 34.22 -4.65 -15.48
C LEU A 23 35.34 -5.08 -14.54
N VAL A 24 36.54 -5.23 -15.11
CA VAL A 24 37.78 -5.48 -14.37
C VAL A 24 38.49 -4.13 -14.19
N CYS A 25 38.45 -3.55 -13.00
CA CYS A 25 39.49 -2.59 -12.59
C CYS A 25 40.65 -3.41 -12.02
N LYS A 26 41.69 -3.61 -12.84
CA LYS A 26 42.98 -4.15 -12.41
C LYS A 26 43.88 -2.99 -11.98
N ASP A 27 44.43 -3.14 -10.78
CA ASP A 27 45.66 -2.56 -10.26
C ASP A 27 45.98 -1.11 -10.68
N LYS A 28 45.58 -0.17 -9.82
CA LYS A 28 46.46 0.91 -9.34
C LYS A 28 45.93 1.52 -8.05
N ASP A 29 46.82 1.49 -7.07
CA ASP A 29 47.04 2.49 -6.02
C ASP A 29 46.13 2.49 -4.78
N ALA A 30 46.74 2.04 -3.69
CA ALA A 30 46.34 2.18 -2.29
C ALA A 30 46.22 3.65 -1.80
N GLU A 31 46.14 4.63 -2.71
CA GLU A 31 45.86 6.05 -2.43
C GLU A 31 44.38 6.42 -2.68
N ILE A 32 43.59 5.55 -3.33
CA ILE A 32 42.17 5.87 -3.63
C ILE A 32 41.25 5.69 -2.40
N LEU A 33 41.66 4.92 -1.38
CA LEU A 33 40.87 4.73 -0.16
C LEU A 33 40.99 5.87 0.86
N GLN A 34 41.86 6.86 0.61
CA GLN A 34 41.97 8.07 1.42
C GLN A 34 41.34 9.31 0.75
N ASN A 35 40.90 9.21 -0.51
CA ASN A 35 40.37 10.34 -1.28
C ASN A 35 39.10 10.06 -2.13
N ILE A 36 38.38 8.95 -1.92
CA ILE A 36 36.95 8.90 -2.31
C ILE A 36 36.15 9.56 -1.18
N GLY A 37 36.16 10.89 -1.20
CA GLY A 37 35.22 11.71 -0.43
C GLY A 37 33.80 11.62 -1.01
N ASP A 38 32.87 11.27 -0.14
CA ASP A 38 31.54 11.87 0.02
C ASP A 38 30.45 11.82 -1.08
N CYS A 39 30.66 11.35 -2.31
CA CYS A 39 29.61 11.53 -3.34
C CYS A 39 28.90 10.28 -3.91
N ALA A 40 29.41 9.04 -3.76
CA ALA A 40 28.79 7.88 -4.44
C ALA A 40 28.07 6.87 -3.52
N TRP A 41 28.37 6.87 -2.22
CA TRP A 41 27.82 5.87 -1.27
C TRP A 41 26.62 6.38 -0.46
N ASN A 42 26.38 7.70 -0.45
CA ASN A 42 25.32 8.32 0.37
C ASN A 42 23.90 8.17 -0.21
N HIS A 43 23.72 7.51 -1.35
CA HIS A 43 22.41 7.32 -2.01
C HIS A 43 22.01 5.85 -2.17
N ILE A 44 22.79 4.93 -1.60
CA ILE A 44 22.50 3.50 -1.60
C ILE A 44 21.80 3.17 -0.27
N PRO A 45 20.59 2.56 -0.28
CA PRO A 45 19.92 2.07 0.92
C PRO A 45 20.87 1.21 1.79
N GLU A 46 20.84 1.39 3.11
CA GLU A 46 21.80 0.76 4.04
C GLU A 46 21.76 -0.78 4.00
N ASP A 47 20.59 -1.37 3.74
CA ASP A 47 20.36 -2.79 3.52
C ASP A 47 21.08 -3.32 2.26
N LEU A 48 21.05 -2.54 1.18
CA LEU A 48 21.77 -2.86 -0.05
C LEU A 48 23.29 -2.75 0.14
N HIS A 49 23.75 -1.87 1.03
CA HIS A 49 25.16 -1.72 1.38
C HIS A 49 25.71 -2.98 2.10
N ILE A 50 24.97 -3.53 3.06
CA ILE A 50 25.33 -4.79 3.74
C ILE A 50 25.32 -5.95 2.76
N HIS A 51 24.31 -6.03 1.89
CA HIS A 51 24.22 -7.08 0.88
C HIS A 51 25.45 -7.07 -0.05
N ILE A 52 25.85 -5.89 -0.54
CA ILE A 52 27.05 -5.73 -1.38
C ILE A 52 28.32 -6.19 -0.65
N LEU A 53 28.51 -5.78 0.60
CA LEU A 53 29.67 -6.17 1.40
C LEU A 53 29.71 -7.68 1.70
N ALA A 54 28.55 -8.29 1.98
CA ALA A 54 28.42 -9.72 2.22
C ALA A 54 28.77 -10.55 0.96
N VAL A 55 28.29 -10.13 -0.21
CA VAL A 55 28.63 -10.75 -1.50
C VAL A 55 30.14 -10.66 -1.78
N GLN A 56 30.76 -9.50 -1.51
CA GLN A 56 32.21 -9.32 -1.65
C GLN A 56 33.01 -10.23 -0.69
N CYS A 57 32.54 -10.41 0.55
CA CYS A 57 33.15 -11.34 1.50
C CYS A 57 33.11 -12.78 0.98
N GLN A 58 31.96 -13.22 0.45
CA GLN A 58 31.78 -14.58 -0.06
C GLN A 58 32.68 -14.86 -1.29
N GLN A 59 32.85 -13.87 -2.17
CA GLN A 59 33.75 -13.97 -3.32
C GLN A 59 35.22 -14.12 -2.87
N LEU A 60 35.67 -13.29 -1.93
CA LEU A 60 37.02 -13.36 -1.38
C LEU A 60 37.29 -14.68 -0.63
N GLU A 61 36.31 -15.20 0.11
CA GLU A 61 36.43 -16.51 0.77
C GLU A 61 36.62 -17.64 -0.25
N THR A 62 35.92 -17.56 -1.38
CA THR A 62 36.04 -18.54 -2.47
C THR A 62 37.41 -18.46 -3.11
N GLU A 63 37.91 -17.25 -3.39
CA GLU A 63 39.23 -17.01 -3.97
C GLU A 63 40.36 -17.48 -3.03
N ILE A 64 40.26 -17.19 -1.73
CA ILE A 64 41.22 -17.68 -0.71
C ILE A 64 41.23 -19.20 -0.65
N LYS A 65 40.07 -19.86 -0.75
CA LYS A 65 39.97 -21.33 -0.78
C LYS A 65 40.64 -21.93 -2.00
N LEU A 66 40.42 -21.35 -3.19
CA LEU A 66 41.03 -21.77 -4.44
C LEU A 66 42.56 -21.61 -4.39
N LEU A 67 43.05 -20.44 -3.98
CA LEU A 67 44.48 -20.18 -3.81
C LEU A 67 45.12 -21.11 -2.77
N ALA A 68 44.42 -21.39 -1.66
CA ALA A 68 44.92 -22.34 -0.66
C ALA A 68 44.96 -23.79 -1.16
N GLN A 69 44.13 -24.14 -2.16
CA GLN A 69 44.17 -25.44 -2.81
C GLN A 69 45.32 -25.50 -3.84
N GLU A 70 45.53 -24.44 -4.60
CA GLU A 70 46.64 -24.30 -5.56
C GLU A 70 48.01 -24.31 -4.86
N ILE A 71 48.15 -23.58 -3.75
CA ILE A 71 49.36 -23.61 -2.90
C ILE A 71 49.63 -25.03 -2.38
N ARG A 72 48.58 -25.79 -2.02
CA ARG A 72 48.73 -27.18 -1.56
C ARG A 72 49.19 -28.10 -2.68
N GLN A 73 48.59 -28.00 -3.87
CA GLN A 73 48.97 -28.80 -5.03
C GLN A 73 50.42 -28.53 -5.47
N LEU A 74 50.84 -27.27 -5.49
CA LEU A 74 52.22 -26.91 -5.80
C LEU A 74 53.20 -27.43 -4.75
N ARG A 75 52.82 -27.39 -3.46
CA ARG A 75 53.63 -27.92 -2.36
C ARG A 75 53.79 -29.44 -2.42
N ASP A 76 52.69 -30.15 -2.73
CA ASP A 76 52.68 -31.61 -2.83
C ASP A 76 53.42 -32.10 -4.11
N GLY A 77 53.40 -31.29 -5.18
CA GLY A 77 54.14 -31.56 -6.42
C GLY A 77 55.66 -31.37 -6.32
N ILE A 78 56.16 -30.69 -5.28
CA ILE A 78 57.60 -30.46 -5.03
C ILE A 78 58.26 -31.67 -4.28
N GLY A 79 57.50 -32.74 -4.01
CA GLY A 79 57.99 -33.94 -3.33
C GLY A 79 58.92 -34.83 -4.18
N SER A 80 60.22 -34.77 -3.87
CA SER A 80 61.29 -35.80 -4.00
C SER A 80 62.46 -35.59 -4.97
N GLU A 81 62.55 -34.49 -5.74
CA GLU A 81 63.77 -34.17 -6.49
C GLU A 81 64.02 -32.64 -6.57
N SER A 82 64.59 -32.04 -5.52
CA SER A 82 65.51 -30.89 -5.64
C SER A 82 66.03 -30.46 -4.27
N SER A 83 67.36 -30.39 -4.16
CA SER A 83 68.11 -29.92 -2.99
C SER A 83 68.49 -28.44 -3.16
N SER A 84 67.50 -27.55 -3.27
CA SER A 84 67.72 -26.10 -3.23
C SER A 84 66.74 -25.46 -2.25
N ASP A 85 67.27 -24.76 -1.24
CA ASP A 85 66.53 -24.02 -0.19
C ASP A 85 65.71 -22.81 -0.72
N GLU A 86 65.51 -22.69 -2.04
CA GLU A 86 64.74 -21.62 -2.64
C GLU A 86 63.30 -22.08 -2.88
N VAL A 87 62.36 -21.51 -2.11
CA VAL A 87 60.93 -21.57 -2.41
C VAL A 87 60.74 -21.02 -3.84
N PRO A 88 60.12 -21.77 -4.77
CA PRO A 88 59.90 -21.29 -6.12
C PRO A 88 59.21 -19.92 -6.09
N ALA A 89 59.70 -18.95 -6.88
CA ALA A 89 59.22 -17.56 -6.86
C ALA A 89 57.68 -17.47 -7.01
N GLU A 90 57.10 -18.38 -7.79
CA GLU A 90 55.66 -18.54 -7.99
C GLU A 90 54.91 -18.93 -6.71
N LEU A 91 55.48 -19.82 -5.88
CA LEU A 91 54.90 -20.21 -4.59
C LEU A 91 54.99 -19.07 -3.57
N ALA A 92 56.08 -18.30 -3.58
CA ALA A 92 56.24 -17.12 -2.72
C ALA A 92 55.22 -16.00 -3.08
N GLU A 93 54.96 -15.78 -4.37
CA GLU A 93 53.97 -14.82 -4.84
C GLU A 93 52.55 -15.22 -4.46
N LEU A 94 52.18 -16.50 -4.61
CA LEU A 94 50.87 -17.02 -4.20
C LEU A 94 50.66 -16.95 -2.68
N LEU A 95 51.70 -17.22 -1.87
CA LEU A 95 51.64 -17.06 -0.42
C LEU A 95 51.43 -15.59 -0.02
N LEU A 96 52.08 -14.65 -0.71
CA LEU A 96 51.90 -13.22 -0.47
C LEU A 96 50.49 -12.77 -0.86
N GLN A 97 49.97 -13.19 -2.01
CA GLN A 97 48.60 -12.92 -2.44
C GLN A 97 47.55 -13.49 -1.48
N ASN A 98 47.73 -14.74 -1.03
CA ASN A 98 46.84 -15.37 -0.05
C ASN A 98 46.81 -14.57 1.27
N THR A 99 47.97 -14.08 1.72
CA THR A 99 48.08 -13.25 2.92
C THR A 99 47.37 -11.91 2.75
N LYS A 100 47.54 -11.24 1.61
CA LYS A 100 46.85 -9.98 1.28
C LYS A 100 45.33 -10.15 1.23
N LEU A 101 44.84 -11.21 0.59
CA LEU A 101 43.40 -11.49 0.49
C LEU A 101 42.79 -11.83 1.85
N LYS A 102 43.48 -12.62 2.68
CA LYS A 102 43.06 -12.87 4.08
C LYS A 102 42.94 -11.58 4.90
N HIS A 103 43.89 -10.67 4.74
CA HIS A 103 43.84 -9.38 5.43
C HIS A 103 42.66 -8.52 4.94
N ARG A 104 42.43 -8.49 3.62
CA ARG A 104 41.28 -7.78 3.01
C ARG A 104 39.94 -8.35 3.47
N LEU A 105 39.82 -9.68 3.57
CA LEU A 105 38.64 -10.34 4.10
C LEU A 105 38.38 -9.95 5.57
N ALA A 106 39.42 -9.86 6.39
CA ALA A 106 39.28 -9.46 7.79
C ALA A 106 38.76 -8.02 7.94
N ILE A 107 39.23 -7.09 7.09
CA ILE A 107 38.76 -5.71 7.06
C ILE A 107 37.28 -5.64 6.65
N LEU A 108 36.89 -6.36 5.60
CA LEU A 108 35.51 -6.37 5.11
C LEU A 108 34.54 -7.01 6.11
N LYS A 109 34.91 -8.11 6.78
CA LYS A 109 34.10 -8.70 7.85
C LYS A 109 33.87 -7.72 8.99
N ARG A 110 34.91 -7.00 9.41
CA ARG A 110 34.79 -5.97 10.44
C ARG A 110 33.90 -4.80 9.99
N ALA A 111 33.94 -4.43 8.71
CA ALA A 111 33.05 -3.40 8.16
C ALA A 111 31.58 -3.86 8.12
N CYS A 112 31.32 -5.13 7.76
CA CYS A 112 29.99 -5.74 7.88
C CYS A 112 29.48 -5.71 9.32
N GLU A 113 30.28 -6.18 10.28
CA GLU A 113 29.92 -6.19 11.70
C GLU A 113 29.60 -4.78 12.24
N VAL A 114 30.39 -3.77 11.84
CA VAL A 114 30.14 -2.38 12.20
C VAL A 114 28.82 -1.90 11.61
N GLN A 115 28.50 -2.21 10.35
CA GLN A 115 27.22 -1.80 9.79
C GLN A 115 26.02 -2.55 10.34
N GLU A 116 26.15 -3.84 10.60
CA GLU A 116 25.12 -4.62 11.30
C GLU A 116 24.86 -4.07 12.71
N SER A 117 25.92 -3.67 13.43
CA SER A 117 25.79 -3.03 14.75
C SER A 117 25.13 -1.66 14.67
N LYS A 118 25.42 -0.86 13.62
CA LYS A 118 24.78 0.43 13.37
C LYS A 118 23.30 0.29 13.03
N MET A 119 22.92 -0.65 12.15
CA MET A 119 21.52 -0.94 11.85
C MET A 119 20.76 -1.38 13.11
N LYS A 120 21.31 -2.29 13.91
CA LYS A 120 20.71 -2.71 15.19
C LYS A 120 20.53 -1.54 16.15
N SER A 121 21.54 -0.68 16.28
CA SER A 121 21.43 0.53 17.12
C SER A 121 20.44 1.56 16.56
N SER A 122 20.28 1.63 15.24
CA SER A 122 19.31 2.52 14.60
C SER A 122 17.88 1.97 14.69
N GLU A 123 17.69 0.66 14.71
CA GLU A 123 16.39 0.00 14.92
C GLU A 123 15.92 0.13 16.37
N GLU A 124 16.84 0.06 17.34
CA GLU A 124 16.55 0.25 18.78
C GLU A 124 16.10 1.67 19.14
N ILE A 125 16.36 2.68 18.29
CA ILE A 125 16.09 4.10 18.58
C ILE A 125 15.08 4.71 17.57
N ARG A 126 14.25 3.89 16.91
CA ARG A 126 13.08 4.42 16.18
C ARG A 126 11.95 4.70 17.16
N LEU A 127 11.07 5.65 16.79
CA LEU A 127 9.87 5.96 17.58
C LEU A 127 8.93 4.75 17.55
N GLN A 128 8.97 3.95 18.61
CA GLN A 128 8.12 2.79 18.82
C GLN A 128 6.88 3.19 19.63
N SER A 129 5.76 2.52 19.39
CA SER A 129 4.60 2.67 20.27
C SER A 129 4.89 1.99 21.60
N ILE A 130 4.99 2.79 22.67
CA ILE A 130 5.22 2.30 24.04
C ILE A 130 4.15 1.26 24.41
N GLN A 131 2.90 1.49 24.00
CA GLN A 131 1.81 0.56 24.28
C GLN A 131 2.03 -0.79 23.60
N VAL A 132 2.44 -0.81 22.33
CA VAL A 132 2.71 -2.06 21.59
C VAL A 132 3.88 -2.82 22.21
N GLU A 133 4.94 -2.10 22.58
CA GLU A 133 6.11 -2.69 23.23
C GLU A 133 5.75 -3.33 24.58
N LEU A 134 4.95 -2.65 25.39
CA LEU A 134 4.45 -3.19 26.65
C LEU A 134 3.52 -4.39 26.43
N MET A 135 2.64 -4.33 25.42
CA MET A 135 1.77 -5.46 25.06
C MET A 135 2.58 -6.71 24.71
N ARG A 136 3.63 -6.55 23.88
CA ARG A 136 4.55 -7.65 23.53
C ARG A 136 5.26 -8.19 24.77
N THR A 137 5.84 -7.30 25.57
CA THR A 137 6.58 -7.66 26.79
C THR A 137 5.71 -8.44 27.78
N PHE A 138 4.46 -8.03 27.95
CA PHE A 138 3.53 -8.74 28.82
C PHE A 138 2.99 -10.02 28.19
N ALA A 139 2.88 -10.12 26.86
CA ALA A 139 2.52 -11.37 26.20
C ALA A 139 3.59 -12.43 26.48
N ASP A 140 4.88 -12.09 26.29
CA ASP A 140 6.01 -12.97 26.58
C ASP A 140 6.02 -13.39 28.07
N ALA A 141 5.75 -12.43 28.97
CA ALA A 141 5.68 -12.69 30.42
C ALA A 141 4.51 -13.61 30.81
N ILE A 142 3.36 -13.47 30.14
CA ILE A 142 2.18 -14.32 30.35
C ILE A 142 2.46 -15.74 29.85
N GLU A 143 3.03 -15.89 28.66
CA GLU A 143 3.40 -17.19 28.09
C GLU A 143 4.43 -17.91 28.97
N ALA A 144 5.44 -17.19 29.48
CA ALA A 144 6.40 -17.73 30.43
C ALA A 144 5.77 -18.14 31.78
N ALA A 145 4.81 -17.35 32.28
CA ALA A 145 4.15 -17.63 33.56
C ALA A 145 3.11 -18.76 33.47
N PHE A 146 2.42 -18.89 32.33
CA PHE A 146 1.28 -19.78 32.09
C PHE A 146 1.24 -20.32 30.65
N PRO A 147 2.13 -21.26 30.28
CA PRO A 147 2.25 -21.77 28.90
C PRO A 147 0.98 -22.45 28.35
N ASP A 148 0.18 -23.05 29.23
CA ASP A 148 -1.01 -23.84 28.86
C ASP A 148 -2.31 -23.01 28.80
N VAL A 149 -2.23 -21.69 28.97
CA VAL A 149 -3.40 -20.80 28.96
C VAL A 149 -3.42 -20.00 27.65
N PRO A 150 -4.33 -20.31 26.71
CA PRO A 150 -4.47 -19.51 25.51
C PRO A 150 -4.99 -18.11 25.89
N TYR A 151 -4.32 -17.08 25.39
CA TYR A 151 -4.64 -15.70 25.70
C TYR A 151 -4.51 -14.82 24.46
N ASP A 152 -5.63 -14.22 24.03
CA ASP A 152 -5.71 -13.59 22.70
C ASP A 152 -5.09 -12.18 22.64
N ALA A 153 -5.27 -11.36 23.68
CA ALA A 153 -4.83 -9.97 23.66
C ALA A 153 -4.53 -9.43 25.06
N VAL A 154 -3.36 -8.79 25.20
CA VAL A 154 -2.94 -8.15 26.46
C VAL A 154 -3.50 -6.74 26.57
N PRO A 155 -4.44 -6.47 27.51
CA PRO A 155 -5.01 -5.16 27.69
C PRO A 155 -4.05 -4.27 28.48
N VAL A 156 -3.18 -3.57 27.76
CA VAL A 156 -2.34 -2.50 28.30
C VAL A 156 -2.98 -1.15 27.98
N VAL A 157 -3.24 -0.34 28.99
CA VAL A 157 -3.89 0.97 28.87
C VAL A 157 -3.07 2.07 29.56
N PRO A 158 -3.09 3.32 29.06
CA PRO A 158 -2.51 4.45 29.79
C PRO A 158 -3.19 4.64 31.15
N SER A 159 -2.41 5.02 32.17
CA SER A 159 -2.89 5.33 33.51
C SER A 159 -2.28 6.66 33.97
N SER A 160 -3.00 7.40 34.82
CA SER A 160 -2.53 8.66 35.40
C SER A 160 -2.46 8.64 36.92
N LYS A 161 -2.89 7.54 37.56
CA LYS A 161 -3.02 7.43 39.02
C LYS A 161 -2.06 6.44 39.66
N PHE A 162 -1.79 5.31 39.00
CA PHE A 162 -1.10 4.17 39.62
C PHE A 162 0.22 3.82 38.91
N GLY A 163 0.60 4.60 37.90
CA GLY A 163 1.71 4.41 36.97
C GLY A 163 1.37 5.16 35.67
N ASP A 164 2.24 5.04 34.66
CA ASP A 164 2.01 5.61 33.32
C ASP A 164 1.17 4.67 32.44
N TYR A 165 1.31 3.36 32.66
CA TYR A 165 0.52 2.32 32.00
C TYR A 165 0.03 1.27 33.01
N GLN A 166 -1.00 0.53 32.63
CA GLN A 166 -1.58 -0.54 33.44
C GLN A 166 -1.94 -1.75 32.56
N CYS A 167 -1.47 -2.93 32.93
CA CYS A 167 -1.88 -4.20 32.35
C CYS A 167 -3.00 -4.83 33.19
N ASN A 168 -4.12 -5.14 32.52
CA ASN A 168 -5.35 -5.68 33.14
C ASN A 168 -5.55 -7.18 32.90
N ALA A 169 -4.50 -7.89 32.44
CA ALA A 169 -4.61 -9.28 32.02
C ALA A 169 -4.95 -10.25 33.17
N ALA A 170 -4.48 -9.95 34.39
CA ALA A 170 -4.52 -10.89 35.52
C ALA A 170 -5.93 -11.33 35.92
N MET A 171 -6.94 -10.46 35.78
CA MET A 171 -8.33 -10.79 36.09
C MET A 171 -8.89 -11.86 35.14
N HIS A 172 -8.67 -11.69 33.84
CA HIS A 172 -9.14 -12.65 32.83
C HIS A 172 -8.35 -13.96 32.93
N LEU A 173 -7.04 -13.88 33.10
CA LEU A 173 -6.17 -15.05 33.28
C LEU A 173 -6.57 -15.88 34.51
N SER A 174 -6.90 -15.25 35.64
CA SER A 174 -7.39 -15.97 36.83
C SER A 174 -8.70 -16.72 36.56
N GLN A 175 -9.60 -16.17 35.74
CA GLN A 175 -10.84 -16.85 35.34
C GLN A 175 -10.54 -18.06 34.43
N LEU A 176 -9.61 -17.93 33.48
CA LEU A 176 -9.18 -19.02 32.60
C LEU A 176 -8.50 -20.15 33.38
N LEU A 177 -7.57 -19.81 34.28
CA LEU A 177 -6.90 -20.77 35.16
C LEU A 177 -7.91 -21.53 36.03
N LYS A 178 -8.91 -20.83 36.57
CA LYS A 178 -9.98 -21.45 37.35
C LYS A 178 -10.80 -22.44 36.52
N ALA A 179 -11.04 -22.15 35.24
CA ALA A 179 -11.73 -23.07 34.33
C ALA A 179 -10.90 -24.34 34.05
N GLN A 180 -9.57 -24.24 34.08
CA GLN A 180 -8.63 -25.37 34.01
C GLN A 180 -8.42 -26.09 35.36
N GLY A 181 -9.15 -25.71 36.41
CA GLY A 181 -9.05 -26.31 37.75
C GLY A 181 -7.96 -25.72 38.65
N ILE A 182 -7.22 -24.70 38.18
CA ILE A 182 -6.17 -24.03 38.93
C ILE A 182 -6.77 -22.83 39.68
N LYS A 183 -6.85 -22.91 41.01
CA LYS A 183 -7.28 -21.78 41.85
C LYS A 183 -6.10 -20.87 42.16
N MET A 184 -6.01 -19.75 41.45
CA MET A 184 -5.12 -18.64 41.77
C MET A 184 -5.92 -17.33 41.80
N SER A 185 -5.69 -16.52 42.83
CA SER A 185 -6.32 -15.19 42.89
C SER A 185 -5.75 -14.28 41.79
N PRO A 186 -6.54 -13.32 41.26
CA PRO A 186 -6.05 -12.34 40.29
C PRO A 186 -4.77 -11.60 40.75
N TYR A 187 -4.63 -11.34 42.05
CA TYR A 187 -3.42 -10.73 42.61
C TYR A 187 -2.18 -11.63 42.47
N GLU A 188 -2.31 -12.92 42.81
CA GLU A 188 -1.22 -13.90 42.64
C GLU A 188 -0.85 -14.09 41.16
N VAL A 189 -1.85 -14.10 40.27
CA VAL A 189 -1.62 -14.15 38.82
C VAL A 189 -0.84 -12.92 38.37
N GLY A 190 -1.27 -11.72 38.76
CA GLY A 190 -0.58 -10.48 38.41
C GLY A 190 0.85 -10.44 38.93
N LYS A 191 1.09 -10.94 40.15
CA LYS A 191 2.43 -11.06 40.73
C LYS A 191 3.33 -12.01 39.94
N LYS A 192 2.82 -13.18 39.58
CA LYS A 192 3.56 -14.17 38.79
C LYS A 192 3.91 -13.64 37.39
N VAL A 193 2.98 -12.96 36.73
CA VAL A 193 3.24 -12.29 35.45
C VAL A 193 4.32 -11.22 35.61
N ALA A 194 4.21 -10.36 36.62
CA ALA A 194 5.20 -9.30 36.88
C ALA A 194 6.62 -9.84 37.15
N GLU A 195 6.74 -10.98 37.84
CA GLU A 195 8.02 -11.67 38.08
C GLU A 195 8.62 -12.29 36.80
N CYS A 196 7.79 -12.64 35.82
CA CYS A 196 8.21 -13.17 34.52
C CYS A 196 8.48 -12.10 33.46
N VAL A 197 8.34 -10.81 33.77
CA VAL A 197 8.63 -9.74 32.82
C VAL A 197 10.14 -9.70 32.52
N PRO A 198 10.55 -9.85 31.25
CA PRO A 198 11.96 -9.76 30.89
C PRO A 198 12.49 -8.32 31.09
N PRO A 199 13.82 -8.13 31.24
CA PRO A 199 14.41 -6.80 31.30
C PRO A 199 14.01 -5.97 30.07
N ASN A 200 13.35 -4.82 30.31
CA ASN A 200 12.88 -3.94 29.25
C ASN A 200 13.35 -2.49 29.51
N PRO A 201 14.01 -1.81 28.55
CA PRO A 201 14.46 -0.42 28.70
C PRO A 201 13.36 0.60 29.05
N TRP A 202 12.12 0.33 28.63
CA TRP A 202 10.97 1.21 28.88
C TRP A 202 10.47 1.13 30.31
N ILE A 203 10.74 0.07 31.05
CA ILE A 203 10.14 -0.19 32.37
C ILE A 203 11.11 0.23 33.48
N GLU A 204 10.72 1.23 34.27
CA GLU A 204 11.45 1.60 35.50
C GLU A 204 11.01 0.74 36.69
N LYS A 205 9.69 0.54 36.79
CA LYS A 205 9.06 -0.09 37.94
C LYS A 205 7.77 -0.79 37.54
N ILE A 206 7.54 -1.96 38.11
CA ILE A 206 6.26 -2.68 38.04
C ILE A 206 5.72 -2.86 39.46
N ASP A 207 4.46 -2.48 39.67
CA ASP A 207 3.76 -2.66 40.94
C ASP A 207 2.43 -3.39 40.71
N VAL A 208 2.19 -4.46 41.46
CA VAL A 208 0.89 -5.15 41.44
C VAL A 208 0.02 -4.61 42.56
N ALA A 209 -1.14 -4.04 42.20
CA ALA A 209 -2.04 -3.38 43.14
C ALA A 209 -3.47 -3.92 43.07
N GLY A 210 -4.22 -3.72 44.16
CA GLY A 210 -5.63 -4.04 44.25
C GLY A 210 -5.93 -5.51 43.90
N ALA A 211 -6.85 -5.72 42.98
CA ALA A 211 -7.28 -7.05 42.53
C ALA A 211 -6.35 -7.66 41.45
N GLY A 212 -5.07 -7.27 41.38
CA GLY A 212 -4.12 -7.79 40.38
C GLY A 212 -3.88 -6.89 39.18
N PHE A 213 -4.11 -5.58 39.32
CA PHE A 213 -3.68 -4.61 38.33
C PHE A 213 -2.16 -4.51 38.32
N ILE A 214 -1.54 -4.67 37.15
CA ILE A 214 -0.09 -4.57 37.00
C ILE A 214 0.23 -3.16 36.48
N ASN A 215 0.68 -2.28 37.37
CA ASN A 215 1.01 -0.91 37.01
C ASN A 215 2.47 -0.81 36.56
N VAL A 216 2.72 0.01 35.54
CA VAL A 216 4.02 0.23 34.92
C VAL A 216 4.38 1.69 35.01
N THR A 217 5.55 1.99 35.56
CA THR A 217 6.19 3.31 35.49
C THR A 217 7.26 3.28 34.41
N ILE A 218 7.23 4.25 33.49
CA ILE A 218 8.16 4.35 32.37
C ILE A 218 9.50 4.93 32.83
N SER A 219 10.58 4.34 32.33
CA SER A 219 11.96 4.78 32.56
C SER A 219 12.19 6.21 32.09
N LYS A 220 12.43 7.12 33.04
CA LYS A 220 12.79 8.51 32.72
C LYS A 220 14.07 8.61 31.89
N THR A 221 15.04 7.75 32.18
CA THR A 221 16.32 7.70 31.46
C THR A 221 16.11 7.29 30.01
N HIS A 222 15.27 6.28 29.75
CA HIS A 222 14.98 5.86 28.39
C HIS A 222 14.10 6.89 27.65
N GLY A 223 13.07 7.42 28.31
CA GLY A 223 12.23 8.48 27.74
C GLY A 223 13.04 9.72 27.34
N SER A 224 14.01 10.15 28.15
CA SER A 224 14.90 11.27 27.81
C SER A 224 15.77 10.99 26.57
N LYS A 225 16.27 9.76 26.41
CA LYS A 225 17.02 9.35 25.21
C LYS A 225 16.15 9.39 23.96
N VAL A 226 14.91 8.91 24.05
CA VAL A 226 13.95 8.94 22.93
C VAL A 226 13.60 10.37 22.54
N LEU A 227 13.33 11.26 23.51
CA LEU A 227 13.08 12.68 23.25
C LEU A 227 14.29 13.37 22.62
N THR A 228 15.49 13.08 23.10
CA THR A 228 16.73 13.63 22.52
C THR A 228 16.88 13.20 21.06
N THR A 229 16.60 11.92 20.77
CA THR A 229 16.64 11.41 19.40
C THR A 229 15.60 12.11 18.53
N LEU A 230 14.35 12.21 18.99
CA LEU A 230 13.29 12.91 18.28
C LEU A 230 13.66 14.36 17.93
N LEU A 231 14.32 15.07 18.85
CA LEU A 231 14.79 16.44 18.60
C LEU A 231 15.96 16.51 17.61
N GLN A 232 16.82 15.48 17.55
CA GLN A 232 17.96 15.41 16.65
C GLN A 232 17.59 14.94 15.24
N THR A 233 16.70 13.95 15.13
CA THR A 233 16.36 13.29 13.87
C THR A 233 15.02 13.72 13.29
N GLY A 234 14.26 14.54 14.02
CA GLY A 234 12.88 14.88 13.71
C GLY A 234 11.89 13.77 14.09
N VAL A 235 10.59 14.07 13.91
CA VAL A 235 9.51 13.09 14.11
C VAL A 235 9.52 12.10 12.95
N GLN A 236 9.79 10.85 13.26
CA GLN A 236 9.83 9.74 12.29
C GLN A 236 8.69 8.76 12.56
N ALA A 237 8.24 8.10 11.51
CA ALA A 237 7.28 7.00 11.65
C ALA A 237 7.93 5.77 12.32
N PRO A 238 7.12 4.93 12.99
CA PRO A 238 7.58 3.63 13.46
C PRO A 238 8.01 2.74 12.28
N ALA A 239 8.87 1.76 12.56
CA ALA A 239 9.22 0.75 11.58
C ALA A 239 7.98 -0.10 11.22
N LEU A 240 7.74 -0.30 9.93
CA LEU A 240 6.73 -1.21 9.44
C LEU A 240 7.31 -2.61 9.28
N GLU A 241 6.57 -3.64 9.69
CA GLU A 241 6.90 -5.04 9.37
C GLU A 241 6.79 -5.31 7.86
N LYS A 242 5.77 -4.72 7.22
CA LYS A 242 5.53 -4.83 5.78
C LYS A 242 5.03 -3.51 5.22
N ARG A 243 5.66 -3.05 4.12
CA ARG A 243 5.13 -1.97 3.29
C ARG A 243 3.95 -2.51 2.48
N LEU A 244 2.86 -1.76 2.48
CA LEU A 244 1.62 -2.10 1.78
C LEU A 244 1.40 -1.16 0.61
N ILE A 245 0.75 -1.64 -0.45
CA ILE A 245 0.15 -0.83 -1.50
C ILE A 245 -1.30 -0.54 -1.09
N VAL A 246 -1.59 0.72 -0.78
CA VAL A 246 -2.91 1.16 -0.31
C VAL A 246 -3.56 2.05 -1.36
N VAL A 247 -4.77 1.69 -1.78
CA VAL A 247 -5.59 2.55 -2.65
C VAL A 247 -6.64 3.23 -1.78
N VAL A 248 -6.68 4.55 -1.83
CA VAL A 248 -7.67 5.36 -1.11
C VAL A 248 -8.55 6.05 -2.15
N ASP A 249 -9.83 5.72 -2.14
CA ASP A 249 -10.86 6.31 -2.99
C ASP A 249 -11.62 7.39 -2.22
N PHE A 250 -11.48 8.64 -2.66
CA PHE A 250 -12.06 9.78 -1.98
C PHE A 250 -12.29 10.98 -2.91
N SER A 251 -13.01 11.98 -2.39
CA SER A 251 -13.54 13.14 -3.12
C SER A 251 -14.68 12.79 -4.08
N SER A 252 -14.37 12.08 -5.15
CA SER A 252 -15.30 11.47 -6.13
C SER A 252 -16.53 12.32 -6.49
N PRO A 253 -16.36 13.60 -6.91
CA PRO A 253 -17.48 14.42 -7.36
C PRO A 253 -18.05 13.95 -8.70
N ASN A 254 -19.31 14.30 -8.94
CA ASN A 254 -19.96 14.06 -10.23
C ASN A 254 -19.64 15.20 -11.20
N ILE A 255 -19.18 14.86 -12.40
CA ILE A 255 -18.96 15.85 -13.48
C ILE A 255 -20.28 16.54 -13.82
N ALA A 256 -20.19 17.83 -14.17
CA ALA A 256 -21.34 18.70 -14.46
C ALA A 256 -22.30 18.97 -13.28
N LYS A 257 -21.94 18.54 -12.07
CA LYS A 257 -22.59 18.96 -10.83
C LYS A 257 -21.60 19.70 -9.95
N GLU A 258 -22.11 20.59 -9.13
CA GLU A 258 -21.26 21.32 -8.18
C GLU A 258 -20.75 20.42 -7.08
N MET A 259 -19.49 20.64 -6.72
CA MET A 259 -18.91 20.03 -5.54
C MET A 259 -19.53 20.66 -4.29
N HIS A 260 -20.30 19.87 -3.56
CA HIS A 260 -20.92 20.27 -2.29
C HIS A 260 -20.16 19.74 -1.07
N VAL A 261 -20.54 20.23 0.13
CA VAL A 261 -19.95 19.87 1.44
C VAL A 261 -19.85 18.37 1.74
N GLY A 262 -20.72 17.54 1.16
CA GLY A 262 -20.59 16.07 1.24
C GLY A 262 -19.27 15.55 0.63
N HIS A 263 -18.88 16.06 -0.55
CA HIS A 263 -17.61 15.70 -1.19
C HIS A 263 -16.44 16.31 -0.41
N LEU A 264 -16.61 17.48 0.23
CA LEU A 264 -15.56 18.08 1.07
C LEU A 264 -15.17 17.15 2.23
N ARG A 265 -16.13 16.52 2.92
CA ARG A 265 -15.83 15.58 4.00
C ARG A 265 -14.98 14.41 3.51
N SER A 266 -15.39 13.78 2.41
CA SER A 266 -14.62 12.71 1.78
C SER A 266 -13.20 13.20 1.41
N THR A 267 -13.13 14.40 0.84
CA THR A 267 -11.89 15.05 0.39
C THR A 267 -10.89 15.23 1.54
N ILE A 268 -11.31 15.82 2.68
CA ILE A 268 -10.43 16.06 3.83
C ILE A 268 -10.07 14.76 4.56
N ILE A 269 -11.05 13.89 4.81
CA ILE A 269 -10.83 12.62 5.53
C ILE A 269 -9.89 11.72 4.72
N GLY A 270 -10.15 11.58 3.42
CA GLY A 270 -9.34 10.76 2.53
C GLY A 270 -7.91 11.26 2.42
N GLU A 271 -7.71 12.58 2.24
CA GLU A 271 -6.36 13.14 2.18
C GLU A 271 -5.61 12.96 3.51
N SER A 272 -6.28 13.15 4.66
CA SER A 272 -5.67 12.90 5.97
C SER A 272 -5.25 11.44 6.16
N ILE A 273 -6.04 10.49 5.66
CA ILE A 273 -5.69 9.05 5.67
C ILE A 273 -4.48 8.80 4.77
N CYS A 274 -4.45 9.39 3.57
CA CYS A 274 -3.34 9.25 2.65
C CYS A 274 -2.03 9.73 3.26
N ARG A 275 -2.02 10.97 3.79
CA ARG A 275 -0.84 11.56 4.43
C ARG A 275 -0.36 10.74 5.63
N LEU A 276 -1.29 10.21 6.44
CA LEU A 276 -0.94 9.33 7.56
C LEU A 276 -0.25 8.05 7.08
N LEU A 277 -0.82 7.38 6.09
CA LEU A 277 -0.28 6.11 5.58
C LEU A 277 1.05 6.31 4.85
N GLU A 278 1.23 7.42 4.13
CA GLU A 278 2.51 7.80 3.54
C GLU A 278 3.56 8.15 4.59
N PHE A 279 3.17 8.88 5.64
CA PHE A 279 4.05 9.17 6.77
C PHE A 279 4.55 7.86 7.40
N LEU A 280 3.66 6.87 7.57
CA LEU A 280 4.02 5.52 8.02
C LEU A 280 4.93 4.76 7.03
N GLY A 281 5.01 5.19 5.78
CA GLY A 281 5.87 4.61 4.75
C GLY A 281 5.16 3.62 3.82
N HIS A 282 3.83 3.57 3.78
CA HIS A 282 3.10 2.79 2.78
C HIS A 282 3.16 3.45 1.39
N THR A 283 2.96 2.67 0.33
CA THR A 283 2.76 3.21 -1.02
C THR A 283 1.28 3.52 -1.19
N VAL A 284 0.93 4.80 -1.31
CA VAL A 284 -0.47 5.24 -1.36
C VAL A 284 -0.87 5.73 -2.75
N LEU A 285 -1.93 5.16 -3.30
CA LEU A 285 -2.56 5.60 -4.54
C LEU A 285 -3.86 6.35 -4.21
N ARG A 286 -3.85 7.65 -4.51
CA ARG A 286 -5.00 8.56 -4.28
C ARG A 286 -5.91 8.56 -5.50
N ILE A 287 -7.05 7.89 -5.41
CA ILE A 287 -7.99 7.78 -6.53
C ILE A 287 -9.16 8.73 -6.33
N ASN A 288 -9.39 9.57 -7.34
CA ASN A 288 -10.60 10.36 -7.47
C ASN A 288 -11.55 9.66 -8.44
N HIS A 289 -12.54 8.94 -7.90
CA HIS A 289 -13.49 8.13 -8.67
C HIS A 289 -14.65 8.99 -9.17
N VAL A 290 -14.35 9.93 -10.07
CA VAL A 290 -15.32 10.90 -10.58
C VAL A 290 -16.46 10.25 -11.35
N GLY A 291 -17.67 10.77 -11.16
CA GLY A 291 -18.87 10.36 -11.91
C GLY A 291 -18.88 11.00 -13.30
N ASP A 292 -18.12 10.42 -14.23
CA ASP A 292 -17.90 10.94 -15.58
C ASP A 292 -18.50 10.07 -16.71
N TRP A 293 -19.31 9.06 -16.37
CA TRP A 293 -19.86 8.11 -17.34
C TRP A 293 -21.37 7.84 -17.21
N GLY A 294 -22.13 8.82 -16.76
CA GLY A 294 -23.58 8.69 -16.57
C GLY A 294 -24.43 9.13 -17.78
N THR A 295 -25.73 8.79 -17.75
CA THR A 295 -26.69 9.15 -18.81
C THR A 295 -26.92 10.66 -18.95
N GLN A 296 -26.57 11.44 -17.92
CA GLN A 296 -26.62 12.91 -17.97
C GLN A 296 -25.77 13.51 -19.10
N PHE A 297 -24.70 12.83 -19.55
CA PHE A 297 -23.88 13.34 -20.63
C PHE A 297 -24.62 13.39 -21.97
N GLY A 298 -25.65 12.57 -22.17
CA GLY A 298 -26.47 12.63 -23.37
C GLY A 298 -27.13 13.99 -23.57
N MET A 299 -27.77 14.52 -22.53
CA MET A 299 -28.41 15.84 -22.60
C MET A 299 -27.39 16.98 -22.65
N LEU A 300 -26.24 16.84 -21.97
CA LEU A 300 -25.19 17.86 -22.01
C LEU A 300 -24.56 17.96 -23.40
N ILE A 301 -24.28 16.83 -24.05
CA ILE A 301 -23.73 16.80 -25.42
C ILE A 301 -24.75 17.33 -26.43
N ALA A 302 -26.01 16.90 -26.34
CA ALA A 302 -27.06 17.42 -27.21
C ALA A 302 -27.24 18.94 -27.06
N HIS A 303 -27.17 19.45 -25.83
CA HIS A 303 -27.23 20.88 -25.57
C HIS A 303 -26.01 21.63 -26.09
N LEU A 304 -24.81 21.05 -25.95
CA LEU A 304 -23.56 21.61 -26.47
C LEU A 304 -23.61 21.77 -27.98
N GLN A 305 -24.12 20.76 -28.69
CA GLN A 305 -24.24 20.77 -30.15
C GLN A 305 -25.17 21.88 -30.64
N ASP A 306 -26.23 22.19 -29.90
CA ASP A 306 -27.17 23.25 -30.25
C ASP A 306 -26.60 24.65 -29.96
N MET A 307 -25.93 24.82 -28.82
CA MET A 307 -25.39 26.12 -28.38
C MET A 307 -24.09 26.51 -29.06
N PHE A 308 -23.24 25.52 -29.33
CA PHE A 308 -21.93 25.70 -29.94
C PHE A 308 -21.74 24.69 -31.07
N PRO A 309 -22.38 24.88 -32.24
CA PRO A 309 -22.28 23.94 -33.36
C PRO A 309 -20.84 23.72 -33.85
N ASP A 310 -19.96 24.68 -33.60
CA ASP A 310 -18.55 24.70 -33.98
C ASP A 310 -17.59 24.20 -32.89
N TYR A 311 -18.09 23.55 -31.82
CA TYR A 311 -17.29 22.99 -30.70
C TYR A 311 -16.14 22.05 -31.14
N LEU A 312 -16.24 21.47 -32.34
CA LEU A 312 -15.20 20.63 -32.92
C LEU A 312 -13.98 21.45 -33.36
N THR A 313 -14.16 22.73 -33.66
CA THR A 313 -13.11 23.63 -34.17
C THR A 313 -12.70 24.70 -33.17
N GLN A 314 -13.63 25.17 -32.34
CA GLN A 314 -13.40 26.19 -31.32
C GLN A 314 -13.74 25.65 -29.94
N SER A 315 -12.95 26.02 -28.93
CA SER A 315 -13.25 25.65 -27.55
C SER A 315 -14.46 26.47 -27.07
N PRO A 316 -15.56 25.84 -26.66
CA PRO A 316 -16.76 26.55 -26.27
C PRO A 316 -16.52 27.31 -24.95
N PRO A 317 -16.98 28.58 -24.83
CA PRO A 317 -16.85 29.37 -23.61
C PRO A 317 -17.91 28.95 -22.57
N ILE A 318 -17.84 27.69 -22.11
CA ILE A 318 -18.71 27.19 -21.04
C ILE A 318 -18.22 27.80 -19.73
N GLY A 319 -18.95 28.81 -19.23
CA GLY A 319 -18.66 29.47 -17.96
C GLY A 319 -19.17 28.66 -16.77
N ASP A 320 -20.46 28.80 -16.47
CA ASP A 320 -21.11 28.08 -15.36
C ASP A 320 -21.70 26.75 -15.85
N LEU A 321 -21.03 25.65 -15.52
CA LEU A 321 -21.46 24.31 -15.91
C LEU A 321 -22.75 23.87 -15.19
N GLN A 322 -23.07 24.43 -14.02
CA GLN A 322 -24.33 24.17 -13.34
C GLN A 322 -25.49 24.82 -14.08
N ALA A 323 -25.32 26.06 -14.55
CA ALA A 323 -26.31 26.73 -15.38
C ALA A 323 -26.55 25.94 -16.68
N PHE A 324 -25.46 25.51 -17.32
CA PHE A 324 -25.51 24.66 -18.51
C PHE A 324 -26.24 23.32 -18.27
N TYR A 325 -25.98 22.69 -17.11
CA TYR A 325 -26.72 21.48 -16.70
C TYR A 325 -28.21 21.77 -16.49
N LYS A 326 -28.56 22.82 -15.74
CA LYS A 326 -29.97 23.19 -15.44
C LYS A 326 -30.74 23.48 -16.74
N GLU A 327 -30.12 24.17 -17.70
CA GLU A 327 -30.71 24.45 -19.01
C GLU A 327 -30.91 23.17 -19.84
N SER A 328 -29.88 22.31 -19.94
CA SER A 328 -30.00 21.02 -20.63
C SER A 328 -31.07 20.12 -20.01
N LYS A 329 -31.21 20.14 -18.67
CA LYS A 329 -32.19 19.36 -17.93
C LYS A 329 -33.61 19.87 -18.18
N LYS A 330 -33.81 21.18 -18.19
CA LYS A 330 -35.11 21.79 -18.56
C LYS A 330 -35.54 21.36 -19.96
N ARG A 331 -34.63 21.43 -20.93
CA ARG A 331 -34.89 20.96 -22.31
C ARG A 331 -35.19 19.47 -22.37
N PHE A 332 -34.48 18.65 -21.59
CA PHE A 332 -34.74 17.21 -21.50
C PHE A 332 -36.13 16.86 -20.98
N ASP A 333 -36.67 17.67 -20.06
CA ASP A 333 -37.97 17.43 -19.45
C ASP A 333 -39.13 18.01 -20.30
N GLU A 334 -38.91 19.11 -21.03
CA GLU A 334 -39.94 19.82 -21.80
C GLU A 334 -39.99 19.47 -23.30
N ASP A 335 -38.85 19.11 -23.92
CA ASP A 335 -38.71 18.89 -25.37
C ASP A 335 -38.51 17.39 -25.68
N THR A 336 -39.51 16.80 -26.34
CA THR A 336 -39.51 15.36 -26.68
C THR A 336 -38.48 15.02 -27.76
N GLU A 337 -38.23 15.91 -28.72
CA GLU A 337 -37.22 15.69 -29.77
C GLU A 337 -35.81 15.79 -29.16
N PHE A 338 -35.57 16.78 -28.29
CA PHE A 338 -34.32 16.90 -27.56
C PHE A 338 -34.06 15.68 -26.68
N LYS A 339 -35.09 15.15 -26.00
CA LYS A 339 -34.98 13.94 -25.17
C LYS A 339 -34.55 12.72 -26.00
N GLN A 340 -35.12 12.52 -27.19
CA GLN A 340 -34.71 11.44 -28.09
C GLN A 340 -33.26 11.62 -28.58
N ARG A 341 -32.86 12.85 -28.94
CA ARG A 341 -31.47 13.16 -29.30
C ARG A 341 -30.50 12.90 -28.15
N ALA A 342 -30.86 13.28 -26.93
CA ALA A 342 -30.04 13.05 -25.74
C ALA A 342 -29.76 11.55 -25.53
N TYR A 343 -30.77 10.68 -25.65
CA TYR A 343 -30.55 9.23 -25.59
C TYR A 343 -29.65 8.73 -26.73
N SER A 344 -29.83 9.22 -27.95
CA SER A 344 -28.94 8.89 -29.07
C SER A 344 -27.49 9.32 -28.80
N CYS A 345 -27.29 10.48 -28.16
CA CYS A 345 -25.95 10.96 -27.79
C CYS A 345 -25.26 10.04 -26.79
N VAL A 346 -25.99 9.48 -25.81
CA VAL A 346 -25.43 8.49 -24.86
C VAL A 346 -24.92 7.27 -25.62
N VAL A 347 -25.72 6.71 -26.53
CA VAL A 347 -25.33 5.52 -27.31
C VAL A 347 -24.10 5.81 -28.18
N LYS A 348 -24.05 6.98 -28.82
CA LYS A 348 -22.88 7.38 -29.64
C LYS A 348 -21.62 7.60 -28.79
N LEU A 349 -21.76 8.14 -27.58
CA LEU A 349 -20.65 8.27 -26.63
C LEU A 349 -20.13 6.89 -26.20
N GLN A 350 -21.03 5.97 -25.84
CA GLN A 350 -20.68 4.60 -25.46
C GLN A 350 -19.99 3.83 -26.60
N ASN A 351 -20.41 4.07 -27.84
CA ASN A 351 -19.77 3.52 -29.04
C ASN A 351 -18.44 4.21 -29.41
N MET A 352 -17.94 5.11 -28.57
CA MET A 352 -16.67 5.82 -28.75
C MET A 352 -16.59 6.66 -30.03
N ASP A 353 -17.71 7.22 -30.49
CA ASP A 353 -17.73 8.14 -31.63
C ASP A 353 -16.84 9.36 -31.35
N SER A 354 -15.90 9.65 -32.25
CA SER A 354 -14.89 10.70 -32.06
C SER A 354 -15.48 12.08 -31.78
N ASN A 355 -16.60 12.44 -32.39
CA ASN A 355 -17.20 13.77 -32.21
C ASN A 355 -17.85 13.89 -30.84
N TYR A 356 -18.54 12.82 -30.40
CA TYR A 356 -19.22 12.76 -29.11
C TYR A 356 -18.23 12.64 -27.96
N ASN A 357 -17.16 11.87 -28.14
CA ASN A 357 -16.03 11.81 -27.21
C ASN A 357 -15.36 13.18 -27.04
N LYS A 358 -15.18 13.94 -28.12
CA LYS A 358 -14.63 15.30 -28.04
C LYS A 358 -15.56 16.24 -27.26
N ALA A 359 -16.87 16.16 -27.49
CA ALA A 359 -17.86 16.92 -26.72
C ALA A 359 -17.79 16.56 -25.22
N TRP A 360 -17.74 15.27 -24.89
CA TRP A 360 -17.60 14.78 -23.52
C TRP A 360 -16.33 15.29 -22.85
N GLN A 361 -15.18 15.21 -23.53
CA GLN A 361 -13.90 15.71 -23.01
C GLN A 361 -13.97 17.20 -22.66
N LEU A 362 -14.53 18.03 -23.55
CA LEU A 362 -14.68 19.47 -23.30
C LEU A 362 -15.54 19.76 -22.07
N ILE A 363 -16.63 19.00 -21.87
CA ILE A 363 -17.50 19.12 -20.70
C ILE A 363 -16.75 18.71 -19.43
N CYS A 364 -16.02 17.58 -19.47
CA CYS A 364 -15.22 17.13 -18.33
C CYS A 364 -14.10 18.13 -17.99
N ASP A 365 -13.42 18.70 -19.00
CA ASP A 365 -12.33 19.67 -18.80
C ASP A 365 -12.78 20.95 -18.11
N VAL A 366 -14.03 21.38 -18.32
CA VAL A 366 -14.61 22.49 -17.57
C VAL A 366 -14.79 22.12 -16.10
N SER A 367 -15.36 20.95 -15.80
CA SER A 367 -15.50 20.47 -14.41
C SER A 367 -14.16 20.30 -13.72
N ARG A 368 -13.18 19.69 -14.40
CA ARG A 368 -11.82 19.46 -13.89
C ARG A 368 -11.16 20.77 -13.47
N ARG A 369 -11.26 21.81 -14.29
CA ARG A 369 -10.71 23.13 -13.96
C ARG A 369 -11.34 23.72 -12.71
N GLU A 370 -12.64 23.58 -12.51
CA GLU A 370 -13.31 24.05 -11.30
C GLU A 370 -12.95 23.21 -10.06
N PHE A 371 -12.88 21.89 -10.18
CA PHE A 371 -12.45 21.01 -9.09
C PHE A 371 -10.99 21.26 -8.70
N GLN A 372 -10.11 21.50 -9.67
CA GLN A 372 -8.70 21.75 -9.42
C GLN A 372 -8.49 23.02 -8.57
N LYS A 373 -9.27 24.09 -8.79
CA LYS A 373 -9.21 25.29 -7.94
C LYS A 373 -9.47 24.96 -6.46
N VAL A 374 -10.42 24.06 -6.19
CA VAL A 374 -10.72 23.61 -4.83
C VAL A 374 -9.57 22.76 -4.28
N TYR A 375 -9.07 21.81 -5.07
CA TYR A 375 -7.96 20.94 -4.64
C TYR A 375 -6.68 21.73 -4.37
N ASP A 376 -6.34 22.72 -5.19
CA ASP A 376 -5.19 23.61 -5.00
C ASP A 376 -5.29 24.40 -3.69
N ARG A 377 -6.48 24.94 -3.39
CA ARG A 377 -6.72 25.67 -2.12
C ARG A 377 -6.62 24.80 -0.88
N LEU A 378 -6.96 23.52 -1.01
CA LEU A 378 -6.92 22.55 0.08
C LEU A 378 -5.57 21.81 0.15
N ASP A 379 -4.62 22.10 -0.74
CA ASP A 379 -3.34 21.39 -0.86
C ASP A 379 -3.52 19.88 -1.10
N ILE A 380 -4.36 19.53 -2.07
CA ILE A 380 -4.76 18.14 -2.35
C ILE A 380 -4.27 17.71 -3.73
N THR A 381 -3.61 16.56 -3.78
CA THR A 381 -3.20 15.92 -5.03
C THR A 381 -4.00 14.64 -5.23
N LEU A 382 -4.58 14.45 -6.42
CA LEU A 382 -5.43 13.31 -6.73
C LEU A 382 -5.12 12.76 -8.12
N ILE A 383 -5.27 11.46 -8.30
CA ILE A 383 -5.24 10.82 -9.62
C ILE A 383 -6.69 10.59 -10.05
N GLU A 384 -7.15 11.35 -11.05
CA GLU A 384 -8.48 11.16 -11.63
C GLU A 384 -8.59 9.79 -12.29
N ARG A 385 -9.56 9.00 -11.84
CA ARG A 385 -9.91 7.71 -12.43
C ARG A 385 -11.40 7.46 -12.27
N GLY A 386 -12.18 8.17 -13.10
CA GLY A 386 -13.63 8.07 -13.14
C GLY A 386 -14.16 6.75 -13.66
N GLU A 387 -15.49 6.63 -13.66
CA GLU A 387 -16.25 5.50 -14.20
C GLU A 387 -15.86 5.20 -15.66
N SER A 388 -15.55 6.23 -16.45
CA SER A 388 -15.17 6.12 -17.87
C SER A 388 -13.93 5.24 -18.10
N PHE A 389 -12.97 5.27 -17.16
CA PHE A 389 -11.75 4.45 -17.21
C PHE A 389 -12.06 2.94 -17.23
N TYR A 390 -13.19 2.54 -16.63
CA TYR A 390 -13.57 1.15 -16.46
C TYR A 390 -14.50 0.65 -17.57
N GLN A 391 -14.91 1.47 -18.55
CA GLN A 391 -15.89 1.06 -19.58
C GLN A 391 -15.59 -0.30 -20.24
N LYS A 392 -14.41 -0.44 -20.84
CA LYS A 392 -14.00 -1.70 -21.49
C LYS A 392 -13.80 -2.85 -20.50
N ARG A 393 -13.53 -2.53 -19.23
CA ARG A 393 -13.38 -3.52 -18.16
C ARG A 393 -14.75 -4.01 -17.69
N MET A 394 -15.76 -3.14 -17.69
CA MET A 394 -17.15 -3.51 -17.41
C MET A 394 -17.68 -4.48 -18.46
N GLU A 395 -17.43 -4.23 -19.75
CA GLU A 395 -17.82 -5.15 -20.84
C GLU A 395 -17.25 -6.56 -20.60
N ARG A 396 -15.93 -6.66 -20.39
CA ARG A 396 -15.26 -7.94 -20.10
C ARG A 396 -15.73 -8.59 -18.82
N LEU A 397 -15.99 -7.79 -17.78
CA LEU A 397 -16.48 -8.28 -16.49
C LEU A 397 -17.86 -8.91 -16.66
N VAL A 398 -18.77 -8.27 -17.39
CA VAL A 398 -20.12 -8.81 -17.62
C VAL A 398 -20.07 -10.13 -18.37
N GLU A 399 -19.28 -10.20 -19.46
CA GLU A 399 -19.05 -11.45 -20.20
C GLU A 399 -18.52 -12.57 -19.31
N GLU A 400 -17.56 -12.26 -18.44
CA GLU A 400 -16.99 -13.21 -17.50
C GLU A 400 -18.03 -13.70 -16.48
N LEU A 401 -18.81 -12.79 -15.88
CA LEU A 401 -19.83 -13.13 -14.90
C LEU A 401 -20.93 -14.01 -15.50
N GLU A 402 -21.31 -13.74 -16.76
CA GLU A 402 -22.27 -14.56 -17.51
C GLU A 402 -21.72 -15.95 -17.80
N SER A 403 -20.49 -16.03 -18.32
CA SER A 403 -19.85 -17.31 -18.65
C SER A 403 -19.67 -18.23 -17.43
N LYS A 404 -19.52 -17.64 -16.23
CA LYS A 404 -19.38 -18.35 -14.97
C LYS A 404 -20.71 -18.59 -14.24
N GLY A 405 -21.85 -18.15 -14.80
CA GLY A 405 -23.18 -18.37 -14.24
C GLY A 405 -23.46 -17.58 -12.96
N PHE A 406 -22.88 -16.40 -12.78
CA PHE A 406 -23.11 -15.54 -11.62
C PHE A 406 -24.30 -14.59 -11.78
N LEU A 407 -24.72 -14.30 -13.03
CA LEU A 407 -25.82 -13.39 -13.33
C LEU A 407 -27.14 -14.14 -13.47
N GLU A 408 -28.21 -13.52 -12.97
CA GLU A 408 -29.60 -13.97 -13.11
C GLU A 408 -30.41 -12.91 -13.87
N GLU A 409 -31.34 -13.35 -14.71
CA GLU A 409 -32.29 -12.44 -15.35
C GLU A 409 -33.43 -12.12 -14.39
N ASP A 410 -33.71 -10.83 -14.21
CA ASP A 410 -34.77 -10.29 -13.36
C ASP A 410 -35.43 -9.09 -14.06
N GLU A 411 -36.65 -9.27 -14.55
CA GLU A 411 -37.41 -8.23 -15.27
C GLU A 411 -36.62 -7.57 -16.44
N GLY A 412 -35.86 -8.38 -17.18
CA GLY A 412 -35.00 -7.93 -18.28
C GLY A 412 -33.67 -7.31 -17.85
N ARG A 413 -33.42 -7.17 -16.54
CA ARG A 413 -32.11 -6.77 -15.98
C ARG A 413 -31.28 -8.02 -15.72
N LYS A 414 -29.95 -7.85 -15.67
CA LYS A 414 -29.03 -8.89 -15.18
C LYS A 414 -28.56 -8.50 -13.79
N VAL A 415 -28.87 -9.35 -12.82
CA VAL A 415 -28.59 -9.11 -11.40
C VAL A 415 -27.66 -10.17 -10.83
N MET A 416 -26.92 -9.80 -9.77
CA MET A 416 -26.00 -10.68 -9.06
C MET A 416 -26.27 -10.62 -7.55
N TRP A 417 -26.28 -11.78 -6.89
CA TRP A 417 -26.45 -11.86 -5.44
C TRP A 417 -25.10 -11.95 -4.72
N GLY A 418 -24.92 -11.15 -3.67
CA GLY A 418 -23.69 -11.14 -2.87
C GLY A 418 -23.48 -12.41 -2.03
N THR A 419 -24.54 -13.18 -1.77
CA THR A 419 -24.50 -14.47 -1.06
C THR A 419 -25.21 -15.56 -1.85
N ALA A 420 -24.85 -16.82 -1.57
CA ALA A 420 -25.52 -17.98 -2.17
C ALA A 420 -26.97 -18.15 -1.69
N SER A 421 -27.29 -17.66 -0.48
CA SER A 421 -28.63 -17.70 0.11
C SER A 421 -29.60 -16.67 -0.49
N ARG A 422 -29.10 -15.74 -1.34
CA ARG A 422 -29.89 -14.65 -1.94
C ARG A 422 -30.56 -13.74 -0.91
N ASP A 423 -29.90 -13.54 0.22
CA ASP A 423 -30.38 -12.62 1.25
C ASP A 423 -30.00 -11.18 0.88
N GLY A 424 -30.95 -10.25 0.96
CA GLY A 424 -30.71 -8.81 0.83
C GLY A 424 -31.06 -8.21 -0.53
N ILE A 425 -30.30 -7.20 -0.94
CA ILE A 425 -30.53 -6.44 -2.17
C ILE A 425 -29.63 -6.99 -3.28
N PRO A 426 -30.16 -7.34 -4.46
CA PRO A 426 -29.34 -7.79 -5.57
C PRO A 426 -28.58 -6.63 -6.21
N PHE A 427 -27.38 -6.93 -6.67
CA PHE A 427 -26.49 -6.03 -7.40
C PHE A 427 -26.94 -5.98 -8.87
N THR A 428 -27.33 -4.82 -9.40
CA THR A 428 -27.87 -4.70 -10.76
C THR A 428 -26.73 -4.43 -11.74
N VAL A 429 -26.22 -5.47 -12.40
CA VAL A 429 -25.04 -5.40 -13.27
C VAL A 429 -25.38 -4.85 -14.66
N VAL A 430 -26.55 -5.17 -15.21
CA VAL A 430 -27.01 -4.65 -16.51
C VAL A 430 -28.48 -4.30 -16.41
N LYS A 431 -28.86 -3.11 -16.88
CA LYS A 431 -30.26 -2.67 -16.98
C LYS A 431 -30.98 -3.35 -18.15
N SER A 432 -32.30 -3.20 -18.22
CA SER A 432 -33.13 -3.72 -19.31
C SER A 432 -32.83 -3.09 -20.69
N ASP A 433 -32.22 -1.91 -20.71
CA ASP A 433 -31.75 -1.23 -21.92
C ASP A 433 -30.32 -1.66 -22.33
N GLY A 434 -29.72 -2.63 -21.63
CA GLY A 434 -28.35 -3.09 -21.86
C GLY A 434 -27.28 -2.18 -21.25
N GLY A 435 -27.65 -1.06 -20.64
CA GLY A 435 -26.70 -0.14 -20.02
C GLY A 435 -26.15 -0.64 -18.69
N PHE A 436 -24.87 -0.35 -18.43
CA PHE A 436 -24.22 -0.58 -17.14
C PHE A 436 -24.69 0.42 -16.07
N THR A 437 -24.42 0.09 -14.82
CA THR A 437 -24.79 0.86 -13.62
C THR A 437 -23.55 1.18 -12.78
N TYR A 438 -23.76 1.89 -11.67
CA TYR A 438 -22.71 2.11 -10.67
C TYR A 438 -22.24 0.80 -10.02
N ASP A 439 -23.12 -0.21 -9.92
CA ASP A 439 -22.77 -1.54 -9.43
C ASP A 439 -21.69 -2.15 -10.35
N THR A 440 -21.90 -2.07 -11.67
CA THR A 440 -20.96 -2.59 -12.67
C THR A 440 -19.61 -1.89 -12.61
N SER A 441 -19.60 -0.54 -12.49
CA SER A 441 -18.36 0.23 -12.45
C SER A 441 -17.57 -0.05 -11.19
N ASP A 442 -18.23 -0.17 -10.04
CA ASP A 442 -17.55 -0.43 -8.76
C ASP A 442 -16.98 -1.85 -8.69
N LEU A 443 -17.67 -2.85 -9.26
CA LEU A 443 -17.14 -4.21 -9.35
C LEU A 443 -15.97 -4.31 -10.34
N ALA A 444 -16.01 -3.56 -11.43
CA ALA A 444 -14.86 -3.45 -12.34
C ALA A 444 -13.69 -2.71 -11.67
N ALA A 445 -13.97 -1.68 -10.87
CA ALA A 445 -12.96 -0.89 -10.18
C ALA A 445 -12.25 -1.70 -9.08
N ILE A 446 -12.98 -2.42 -8.23
CA ILE A 446 -12.36 -3.28 -7.21
C ILE A 446 -11.51 -4.37 -7.85
N LYS A 447 -11.97 -4.97 -8.95
CA LYS A 447 -11.20 -5.97 -9.70
C LYS A 447 -9.90 -5.37 -10.24
N GLN A 448 -9.97 -4.20 -10.86
CA GLN A 448 -8.80 -3.51 -11.39
C GLN A 448 -7.78 -3.16 -10.29
N ARG A 449 -8.25 -2.65 -9.15
CA ARG A 449 -7.40 -2.27 -8.01
C ARG A 449 -6.71 -3.49 -7.37
N ILE A 450 -7.34 -4.67 -7.39
CA ILE A 450 -6.73 -5.90 -6.87
C ILE A 450 -5.80 -6.52 -7.91
N GLU A 451 -6.25 -6.69 -9.15
CA GLU A 451 -5.54 -7.47 -10.15
C GLU A 451 -4.45 -6.69 -10.87
N GLU A 452 -4.65 -5.40 -11.15
CA GLU A 452 -3.69 -4.57 -11.89
C GLU A 452 -2.80 -3.77 -10.93
N GLU A 453 -3.38 -3.10 -9.93
CA GLU A 453 -2.58 -2.31 -8.95
C GLU A 453 -1.92 -3.16 -7.87
N LYS A 454 -2.30 -4.45 -7.75
CA LYS A 454 -1.79 -5.40 -6.75
C LYS A 454 -1.90 -4.86 -5.32
N SER A 455 -3.01 -4.18 -5.03
CA SER A 455 -3.24 -3.52 -3.75
C SER A 455 -3.37 -4.52 -2.60
N ASP A 456 -2.71 -4.26 -1.48
CA ASP A 456 -2.89 -5.01 -0.23
C ASP A 456 -4.10 -4.48 0.58
N TRP A 457 -4.43 -3.19 0.41
CA TRP A 457 -5.50 -2.53 1.17
C TRP A 457 -6.26 -1.52 0.30
N LEU A 458 -7.58 -1.64 0.27
CA LEU A 458 -8.49 -0.69 -0.36
C LEU A 458 -9.31 0.05 0.71
N ILE A 459 -9.32 1.38 0.65
CA ILE A 459 -10.06 2.25 1.56
C ILE A 459 -11.04 3.09 0.74
N TYR A 460 -12.34 2.94 1.01
CA TYR A 460 -13.41 3.69 0.37
C TYR A 460 -13.94 4.75 1.34
N VAL A 461 -13.76 6.04 1.02
CA VAL A 461 -14.15 7.15 1.89
C VAL A 461 -15.41 7.82 1.34
N THR A 462 -16.57 7.34 1.79
CA THR A 462 -17.88 7.77 1.28
C THR A 462 -18.88 8.05 2.40
N ASP A 463 -20.04 8.62 2.05
CA ASP A 463 -21.12 8.83 3.01
C ASP A 463 -21.60 7.48 3.59
N ALA A 464 -21.91 7.47 4.89
CA ALA A 464 -22.35 6.27 5.60
C ALA A 464 -23.62 5.63 5.00
N GLY A 465 -24.44 6.39 4.27
CA GLY A 465 -25.60 5.89 3.53
C GLY A 465 -25.25 4.89 2.41
N GLN A 466 -23.99 4.85 1.96
CA GLN A 466 -23.52 3.87 0.96
C GLN A 466 -22.99 2.58 1.59
N ALA A 467 -23.02 2.42 2.92
CA ALA A 467 -22.45 1.24 3.58
C ALA A 467 -23.07 -0.09 3.06
N THR A 468 -24.38 -0.13 2.84
CA THR A 468 -25.06 -1.32 2.31
C THR A 468 -24.57 -1.68 0.91
N HIS A 469 -24.32 -0.69 0.07
CA HIS A 469 -23.77 -0.89 -1.28
C HIS A 469 -22.40 -1.57 -1.21
N PHE A 470 -21.46 -1.04 -0.43
CA PHE A 470 -20.12 -1.64 -0.28
C PHE A 470 -20.16 -3.05 0.31
N GLN A 471 -21.08 -3.32 1.24
CA GLN A 471 -21.28 -4.68 1.76
C GLN A 471 -21.71 -5.66 0.67
N VAL A 472 -22.66 -5.27 -0.19
CA VAL A 472 -23.10 -6.10 -1.32
C VAL A 472 -22.00 -6.25 -2.36
N LEU A 473 -21.28 -5.17 -2.69
CA LEU A 473 -20.13 -5.18 -3.59
C LEU A 473 -19.07 -6.18 -3.12
N TRP A 474 -18.66 -6.15 -1.85
CA TRP A 474 -17.67 -7.08 -1.31
C TRP A 474 -18.20 -8.52 -1.27
N GLY A 475 -19.49 -8.73 -1.00
CA GLY A 475 -20.13 -10.03 -1.13
C GLY A 475 -20.00 -10.59 -2.55
N CYS A 476 -20.33 -9.78 -3.56
CA CYS A 476 -20.21 -10.15 -4.97
C CYS A 476 -18.75 -10.41 -5.37
N ALA A 477 -17.81 -9.55 -4.95
CA ALA A 477 -16.40 -9.71 -5.23
C ALA A 477 -15.80 -10.97 -4.57
N ARG A 478 -16.24 -11.34 -3.36
CA ARG A 478 -15.82 -12.60 -2.71
C ARG A 478 -16.40 -13.82 -3.43
N ARG A 479 -17.69 -13.78 -3.79
CA ARG A 479 -18.36 -14.87 -4.49
C ARG A 479 -17.74 -15.19 -5.85
N THR A 480 -17.24 -14.17 -6.54
CA THR A 480 -16.56 -14.31 -7.84
C THR A 480 -15.08 -14.68 -7.73
N GLY A 481 -14.52 -14.68 -6.52
CA GLY A 481 -13.10 -14.91 -6.27
C GLY A 481 -12.20 -13.71 -6.56
N ILE A 482 -12.77 -12.53 -6.86
CA ILE A 482 -12.01 -11.28 -7.07
C ILE A 482 -11.40 -10.81 -5.75
N LEU A 483 -12.16 -10.86 -4.66
CA LEU A 483 -11.72 -10.43 -3.33
C LEU A 483 -11.46 -11.64 -2.43
N ASN A 484 -10.21 -11.83 -2.03
CA ASN A 484 -9.82 -12.76 -0.98
C ASN A 484 -9.46 -12.00 0.32
N PRO A 485 -10.29 -12.06 1.38
CA PRO A 485 -10.06 -11.31 2.62
C PRO A 485 -8.77 -11.67 3.38
N SER A 486 -8.17 -12.84 3.12
CA SER A 486 -6.88 -13.21 3.73
C SER A 486 -5.68 -12.56 3.04
N GLN A 487 -5.88 -11.99 1.83
CA GLN A 487 -4.82 -11.37 1.02
C GLN A 487 -5.00 -9.86 0.91
N VAL A 488 -6.25 -9.40 0.73
CA VAL A 488 -6.57 -7.99 0.53
C VAL A 488 -7.55 -7.53 1.59
N ARG A 489 -7.17 -6.48 2.30
CA ARG A 489 -8.03 -5.77 3.25
C ARG A 489 -8.90 -4.76 2.49
N VAL A 490 -10.19 -4.69 2.81
CA VAL A 490 -11.10 -3.67 2.27
C VAL A 490 -11.86 -3.01 3.41
N ASP A 491 -11.86 -1.68 3.43
CA ASP A 491 -12.55 -0.89 4.45
C ASP A 491 -13.42 0.19 3.83
N HIS A 492 -14.59 0.41 4.44
CA HIS A 492 -15.46 1.53 4.15
C HIS A 492 -15.37 2.51 5.32
N VAL A 493 -14.74 3.66 5.07
CA VAL A 493 -14.64 4.77 6.01
C VAL A 493 -15.85 5.67 5.79
N GLY A 494 -16.97 5.27 6.39
CA GLY A 494 -18.22 6.00 6.34
C GLY A 494 -18.18 7.28 7.19
N PHE A 495 -18.69 8.39 6.66
CA PHE A 495 -18.91 9.61 7.43
C PHE A 495 -20.40 10.04 7.41
N GLY A 496 -20.82 10.77 8.45
CA GLY A 496 -22.19 11.26 8.56
C GLY A 496 -22.50 12.47 7.67
N VAL A 497 -23.77 12.85 7.60
CA VAL A 497 -24.21 14.06 6.88
C VAL A 497 -23.67 15.35 7.52
N VAL A 498 -23.53 16.41 6.72
CA VAL A 498 -23.22 17.76 7.20
C VAL A 498 -24.51 18.44 7.63
N LEU A 499 -24.53 18.95 8.86
CA LEU A 499 -25.69 19.64 9.44
C LEU A 499 -25.40 21.13 9.59
N GLY A 500 -26.42 21.96 9.41
CA GLY A 500 -26.39 23.36 9.85
C GLY A 500 -26.59 23.49 11.35
N GLU A 501 -26.50 24.73 11.85
CA GLU A 501 -26.76 25.05 13.26
C GLU A 501 -28.18 24.64 13.71
N ASP A 502 -29.12 24.57 12.76
CA ASP A 502 -30.49 24.11 12.95
C ASP A 502 -30.64 22.58 13.07
N LYS A 503 -29.52 21.84 13.05
CA LYS A 503 -29.45 20.36 13.03
C LYS A 503 -30.14 19.71 11.84
N LYS A 504 -30.42 20.46 10.76
CA LYS A 504 -30.92 19.91 9.50
C LYS A 504 -29.80 19.85 8.47
N LYS A 505 -30.06 19.16 7.35
CA LYS A 505 -29.09 19.02 6.25
C LYS A 505 -28.61 20.40 5.79
N PHE A 506 -27.30 20.59 5.78
CA PHE A 506 -26.67 21.85 5.41
C PHE A 506 -27.04 22.26 3.98
N LYS A 507 -27.70 23.40 3.86
CA LYS A 507 -28.25 23.98 2.62
C LYS A 507 -28.18 25.50 2.71
N THR A 508 -28.17 26.17 1.56
CA THR A 508 -28.30 27.63 1.49
C THR A 508 -29.67 28.08 2.01
N ARG A 509 -29.83 29.40 2.26
CA ARG A 509 -31.13 29.99 2.66
C ARG A 509 -32.27 29.75 1.65
N SER A 510 -31.94 29.52 0.38
CA SER A 510 -32.88 29.15 -0.70
C SER A 510 -33.18 27.64 -0.77
N GLY A 511 -32.48 26.80 0.00
CA GLY A 511 -32.62 25.34 0.00
C GLY A 511 -31.76 24.63 -1.06
N GLU A 512 -30.94 25.36 -1.81
CA GLU A 512 -29.95 24.81 -2.75
C GLU A 512 -28.69 24.30 -2.02
N THR A 513 -27.86 23.58 -2.75
CA THR A 513 -26.58 23.07 -2.21
C THR A 513 -25.57 24.21 -2.14
N VAL A 514 -24.82 24.30 -1.03
CA VAL A 514 -23.77 25.32 -0.88
C VAL A 514 -22.60 24.94 -1.77
N ARG A 515 -22.16 25.89 -2.62
CA ARG A 515 -20.95 25.77 -3.43
C ARG A 515 -19.74 25.71 -2.51
N LEU A 516 -18.86 24.74 -2.75
CA LEU A 516 -17.67 24.61 -1.93
C LEU A 516 -16.69 25.79 -2.08
N ALA A 517 -16.61 26.38 -3.27
CA ALA A 517 -15.78 27.56 -3.49
C ALA A 517 -16.21 28.73 -2.58
N ASP A 518 -17.52 29.02 -2.54
CA ASP A 518 -18.09 30.08 -1.70
C ASP A 518 -17.80 29.84 -0.22
N LEU A 519 -17.88 28.59 0.25
CA LEU A 519 -17.57 28.23 1.64
C LEU A 519 -16.10 28.43 2.00
N LEU A 520 -15.19 28.29 1.04
CA LEU A 520 -13.76 28.54 1.27
C LEU A 520 -13.42 30.04 1.22
N ASP A 521 -14.25 30.84 0.53
CA ASP A 521 -14.09 32.30 0.40
C ASP A 521 -14.59 33.07 1.63
N GLU A 522 -15.66 32.57 2.25
CA GLU A 522 -16.14 33.00 3.57
C GLU A 522 -15.14 32.63 4.67
#